data_AF-A0A5E7V2G6-F1
#
_entry.id   AF-A0A5E7V2G6-F1
#
_cell.length_a   1.000
_cell.length_b   1.000
_cell.length_c   1.000
_cell.angle_alpha   90.00
_cell.angle_beta   90.00
_cell.angle_gamma   90.00
#
_symmetry.space_group_name_H-M   'P 1'
#
loop_
_entity.id
_entity.type
_entity.pdbx_description
1 polymer ?
#
loop_
_entity_poly.entity_id
_entity_poly.type
_entity_poly.pdbx_seq_one_letter_code
_entity_poly.pdbx_strand_id
1 'polypeptide(L)'
;MNSFRNLLTQAEERRLCALDGWHRALENIALRMESPDAYHEELLRQSDEMDRQGMVSWEEWRDLRIEADQAYLRAVAGEDYH
;
A
#
# COMPACT_ATOMS: atom_id res chain seq x y z
N MET A 1 -9.92 -30.80 15.36
CA MET A 1 -8.96 -29.70 15.10
C MET A 1 -9.72 -28.55 14.48
N ASN A 2 -9.71 -27.39 15.14
CA ASN A 2 -10.70 -26.33 15.05
C ASN A 2 -10.95 -25.78 13.64
N SER A 3 -12.23 -25.78 13.24
CA SER A 3 -12.78 -25.04 12.12
C SER A 3 -12.67 -23.53 12.34
N PHE A 4 -11.51 -22.95 12.03
CA PHE A 4 -11.34 -21.51 11.84
C PHE A 4 -11.40 -21.14 10.35
N ARG A 5 -12.22 -21.84 9.56
CA ARG A 5 -12.38 -21.58 8.12
C ARG A 5 -13.63 -20.73 7.92
N ASN A 6 -13.44 -19.46 7.54
CA ASN A 6 -14.44 -18.39 7.36
C ASN A 6 -14.72 -17.52 8.60
N LEU A 7 -13.70 -16.84 9.12
CA LEU A 7 -13.94 -15.68 10.00
C LEU A 7 -13.93 -14.35 9.24
N LEU A 8 -13.33 -14.31 8.05
CA LEU A 8 -13.30 -13.13 7.21
C LEU A 8 -14.42 -13.22 6.18
N THR A 9 -15.23 -12.18 6.10
CA THR A 9 -16.15 -11.99 4.99
C THR A 9 -15.35 -11.77 3.70
N GLN A 10 -15.94 -12.07 2.54
CA GLN A 10 -15.28 -11.89 1.25
C GLN A 10 -14.80 -10.44 1.02
N ALA A 11 -15.42 -9.45 1.66
CA ALA A 11 -14.97 -8.07 1.64
C ALA A 11 -13.67 -7.86 2.44
N GLU A 12 -13.53 -8.49 3.60
CA GLU A 12 -12.32 -8.41 4.42
C GLU A 12 -11.15 -9.15 3.78
N GLU A 13 -11.40 -10.30 3.13
CA GLU A 13 -10.37 -11.01 2.36
C GLU A 13 -9.84 -10.15 1.20
N ARG A 14 -10.73 -9.44 0.49
CA ARG A 14 -10.33 -8.52 -0.59
C ARG A 14 -9.54 -7.34 -0.04
N ARG A 15 -9.98 -6.75 1.07
CA ARG A 15 -9.24 -5.67 1.75
C ARG A 15 -7.84 -6.13 2.15
N LEU A 16 -7.72 -7.29 2.77
CA LEU A 16 -6.43 -7.86 3.17
C LEU A 16 -5.51 -8.10 1.97
N CYS A 17 -6.03 -8.66 0.88
CA CYS A 17 -5.27 -8.84 -0.35
C CYS A 17 -4.82 -7.50 -0.97
N ALA A 18 -5.67 -6.48 -0.95
CA ALA A 18 -5.33 -5.16 -1.48
C ALA A 18 -4.25 -4.47 -0.62
N LEU A 19 -4.38 -4.54 0.71
CA LEU A 19 -3.37 -4.02 1.64
C LEU A 19 -2.04 -4.78 1.53
N ASP A 20 -2.07 -6.11 1.39
CA ASP A 20 -0.87 -6.92 1.16
C ASP A 20 -0.16 -6.53 -0.15
N GLY A 21 -0.93 -6.31 -1.22
CA GLY A 21 -0.41 -5.81 -2.50
C GLY A 21 0.26 -4.44 -2.35
N TRP A 22 -0.37 -3.54 -1.60
CA TRP A 22 0.12 -2.19 -1.38
C TRP A 22 1.39 -2.17 -0.54
N HIS A 23 1.44 -2.94 0.56
CA HIS A 23 2.67 -3.08 1.35
C HIS A 23 3.80 -3.72 0.56
N ARG A 24 3.52 -4.73 -0.27
CA ARG A 24 4.56 -5.30 -1.14
C ARG A 24 5.09 -4.29 -2.15
N ALA A 25 4.22 -3.42 -2.68
CA ALA A 25 4.65 -2.33 -3.52
C ALA A 25 5.53 -1.35 -2.71
N LEU A 26 5.14 -1.01 -1.49
CA LEU A 26 5.89 -0.11 -0.60
C LEU A 26 7.29 -0.66 -0.28
N GLU A 27 7.39 -1.96 0.01
CA GLU A 27 8.66 -2.65 0.29
C GLU A 27 9.52 -2.88 -0.96
N ASN A 28 9.03 -2.52 -2.16
CA ASN A 28 9.76 -2.70 -3.41
C ASN A 28 10.85 -1.63 -3.60
N ILE A 29 11.96 -1.82 -2.86
CA ILE A 29 13.14 -0.95 -2.90
C ILE A 29 13.77 -0.93 -4.30
N ALA A 30 13.66 -2.03 -5.07
CA ALA A 30 14.17 -2.09 -6.43
C ALA A 30 13.46 -1.08 -7.36
N LEU A 31 12.12 -1.02 -7.30
CA LEU A 31 11.33 -0.02 -8.03
C LEU A 31 11.61 1.39 -7.53
N ARG A 32 11.79 1.56 -6.21
CA ARG A 32 12.14 2.84 -5.58
C ARG A 32 13.46 3.41 -6.12
N MET A 33 14.45 2.55 -6.36
CA MET A 33 15.76 2.90 -6.91
C MET A 33 15.74 3.11 -8.43
N GLU A 34 14.91 2.34 -9.14
CA GLU A 34 14.80 2.42 -10.61
C GLU A 34 13.99 3.63 -11.06
N SER A 35 12.85 3.91 -10.42
CA SER A 35 11.93 4.99 -10.78
C SER A 35 11.06 5.37 -9.58
N PRO A 36 11.49 6.33 -8.75
CA PRO A 36 10.73 6.76 -7.57
C PRO A 36 9.34 7.32 -7.94
N ASP A 37 9.19 7.98 -9.09
CA ASP A 37 7.90 8.49 -9.55
C ASP A 37 6.91 7.36 -9.88
N ALA A 38 7.34 6.35 -10.65
CA ALA A 38 6.51 5.20 -10.99
C ALA A 38 6.12 4.37 -9.74
N TYR A 39 7.04 4.24 -8.80
CA TYR A 39 6.78 3.62 -7.49
C TYR A 39 5.70 4.38 -6.72
N HIS A 40 5.79 5.72 -6.66
CA HIS A 40 4.83 6.54 -5.93
C HIS A 40 3.44 6.54 -6.61
N GLU A 41 3.40 6.63 -7.94
CA GLU A 41 2.14 6.55 -8.69
C GLU A 41 1.41 5.22 -8.47
N GLU A 42 2.13 4.11 -8.40
CA GLU A 42 1.55 2.78 -8.17
C GLU A 42 0.94 2.67 -6.77
N LEU A 43 1.60 3.20 -5.74
CA LEU A 43 1.06 3.24 -4.38
C LEU A 43 -0.22 4.08 -4.30
N LEU A 44 -0.23 5.27 -4.93
CA LEU A 44 -1.41 6.12 -4.97
C LEU A 44 -2.57 5.44 -5.71
N ARG A 45 -2.28 4.79 -6.84
CA ARG A 45 -3.26 4.06 -7.64
C ARG A 45 -3.94 2.97 -6.82
N GLN A 46 -3.16 2.19 -6.08
CA GLN A 46 -3.69 1.12 -5.23
C GLN A 46 -4.50 1.67 -4.06
N SER A 47 -4.06 2.76 -3.40
CA SER A 47 -4.85 3.43 -2.36
C SER A 47 -6.19 3.94 -2.90
N ASP A 48 -6.20 4.61 -4.06
CA ASP A 48 -7.43 5.12 -4.68
C ASP A 48 -8.37 3.98 -5.12
N GLU A 49 -7.82 2.84 -5.57
CA GLU A 49 -8.61 1.67 -5.89
C GLU A 49 -9.26 1.04 -4.65
N MET A 50 -8.57 1.03 -3.50
CA MET A 50 -9.13 0.58 -2.24
C MET A 50 -10.25 1.50 -1.74
N ASP A 51 -10.10 2.82 -1.85
CA ASP A 51 -11.14 3.80 -1.51
C ASP A 51 -12.37 3.65 -2.41
N ARG A 52 -12.18 3.54 -3.73
CA ARG A 52 -13.26 3.32 -4.69
C ARG A 52 -14.06 2.05 -4.44
N GLN A 53 -13.39 0.99 -3.98
CA GLN A 53 -14.03 -0.28 -3.65
C GLN A 53 -14.65 -0.29 -2.24
N GLY A 54 -14.51 0.80 -1.47
CA GLY A 54 -14.98 0.91 -0.10
C GLY A 54 -14.29 -0.07 0.85
N MET A 55 -13.04 -0.45 0.53
CA MET A 55 -12.25 -1.39 1.35
C MET A 55 -11.61 -0.69 2.55
N VAL A 56 -11.32 0.60 2.43
CA VAL A 56 -10.65 1.40 3.45
C VAL A 56 -11.50 2.61 3.77
N SER A 57 -11.40 3.07 5.02
CA SER A 57 -12.03 4.32 5.45
C SER A 57 -11.24 5.52 4.89
N TRP A 58 -11.88 6.70 4.84
CA TRP A 58 -11.18 7.92 4.41
C TRP A 58 -9.91 8.20 5.22
N GLU A 59 -9.94 7.93 6.53
CA GLU A 59 -8.78 8.08 7.42
C GLU A 59 -7.65 7.11 7.03
N GLU A 60 -7.98 5.85 6.75
CA GLU A 60 -7.00 4.84 6.34
C GLU A 60 -6.41 5.13 4.96
N TRP A 61 -7.23 5.55 4.00
CA TRP A 61 -6.76 6.01 2.70
C TRP A 61 -5.78 7.19 2.84
N ARG A 62 -6.09 8.14 3.73
CA ARG A 62 -5.21 9.27 4.01
C ARG A 62 -3.89 8.81 4.62
N ASP A 63 -3.91 7.89 5.58
CA ASP A 63 -2.69 7.35 6.18
C ASP A 63 -1.83 6.59 5.15
N LEU A 64 -2.44 5.76 4.31
CA LEU A 64 -1.74 5.08 3.20
C LEU A 64 -1.06 6.08 2.26
N ARG A 65 -1.76 7.17 1.88
CA ARG A 65 -1.15 8.21 1.04
C ARG A 65 0.01 8.91 1.73
N ILE A 66 -0.13 9.27 3.01
CA ILE A 66 0.95 9.88 3.79
C ILE A 66 2.16 8.96 3.84
N GLU A 67 1.97 7.66 4.03
CA GLU A 67 3.06 6.69 4.06
C GLU A 67 3.74 6.52 2.69
N ALA A 68 2.96 6.50 1.60
CA ALA A 68 3.51 6.53 0.23
C ALA A 68 4.32 7.81 -0.07
N ASP A 69 3.81 8.97 0.35
CA ASP A 69 4.50 10.25 0.23
C ASP A 69 5.82 10.24 1.03
N GLN A 70 5.80 9.73 2.27
CA GLN A 70 7.01 9.60 3.09
C GLN A 70 8.03 8.64 2.47
N ALA A 71 7.60 7.50 1.94
CA ALA A 71 8.49 6.55 1.29
C ALA A 71 9.11 7.13 0.02
N TYR A 72 8.34 7.88 -0.78
CA TYR A 72 8.85 8.63 -1.93
C TYR A 72 9.83 9.72 -1.50
N LEU A 73 9.53 10.50 -0.46
CA LEU A 73 10.44 11.51 0.05
C LEU A 73 11.77 10.89 0.52
N ARG A 74 11.76 9.74 1.20
CA ARG A 74 12.98 9.00 1.58
C ARG A 74 13.76 8.52 0.36
N ALA A 75 13.06 8.08 -0.69
CA ALA A 75 13.66 7.68 -1.96
C ALA A 75 14.38 8.83 -2.65
N VAL A 76 13.69 9.97 -2.77
CA VAL A 76 14.17 11.16 -3.48
C VAL A 76 15.21 11.93 -2.66
N ALA A 77 15.05 12.00 -1.34
CA ALA A 77 16.01 12.64 -0.43
C ALA A 77 17.35 11.89 -0.37
N GLY A 78 17.40 10.65 -0.88
CA GLY A 78 18.62 9.85 -0.87
C GLY A 78 19.05 9.49 0.55
N GLU A 79 18.13 9.29 1.51
CA GLU A 79 18.49 8.83 2.86
C GLU A 79 19.17 7.45 2.88
N ASP A 80 19.20 6.73 1.74
CA ASP A 80 20.03 5.53 1.51
C ASP A 80 21.52 5.84 1.25
N TYR A 81 21.92 7.11 1.14
CA TYR A 81 23.31 7.54 0.90
C TYR A 81 24.13 7.79 2.19
N HIS A 82 23.63 7.42 3.37
CA HIS A 82 24.26 7.79 4.64
C HIS A 82 24.89 6.65 5.44
#